data_AF-A0A6C0EYU8-F1
#
_entry.id   AF-A0A6C0EYU8-F1
#
_cell.length_a   1.000
_cell.length_b   1.000
_cell.length_c   1.000
_cell.angle_alpha   90.00
_cell.angle_beta   90.00
_cell.angle_gamma   90.00
#
_symmetry.space_group_name_H-M   'P 1'
#
loop_
_entity.id
_entity.type
_entity.pdbx_description
1 polymer ?
#
loop_
_entity_poly.entity_id
_entity_poly.type
_entity_poly.pdbx_seq_one_letter_code
_entity_poly.pdbx_strand_id
1 'polypeptide(L)'
;MSNNNTEIRKSTYNSSTVMIIIAILILAFIIIYLYNTYKNFKANLLATTATNAGATCPDYWDSIGKGKCQNTNSLGSCSNTPGANIVDFSGEIFTNLNTGNYSKCKFAKSCNVSWSNIDRLC
;
A
#
# COMPACT_ATOMS: atom_id res chain seq x y z
N MET A 1 -57.24 -48.37 21.01
CA MET A 1 -56.72 -47.00 20.94
C MET A 1 -55.49 -46.92 21.83
N SER A 2 -54.29 -46.73 21.25
CA SER A 2 -53.04 -46.54 21.99
C SER A 2 -52.52 -45.14 21.67
N ASN A 3 -52.48 -44.26 22.66
CA ASN A 3 -51.99 -42.89 22.52
C ASN A 3 -50.47 -42.88 22.75
N ASN A 4 -49.72 -42.66 21.67
CA ASN A 4 -48.26 -42.49 21.74
C ASN A 4 -47.95 -41.02 22.01
N ASN A 5 -47.86 -40.64 23.28
CA ASN A 5 -47.31 -39.34 23.68
C ASN A 5 -45.78 -39.41 23.60
N THR A 6 -45.22 -38.82 22.55
CA THR A 6 -43.78 -38.56 22.42
C THR A 6 -43.44 -37.31 23.23
N GLU A 7 -42.79 -37.50 24.38
CA GLU A 7 -42.24 -36.39 25.16
C GLU A 7 -41.09 -35.72 24.38
N ILE A 8 -41.30 -34.45 24.00
CA ILE A 8 -40.25 -33.60 23.42
C ILE A 8 -39.25 -33.27 24.53
N ARG A 9 -38.10 -33.96 24.54
CA ARG A 9 -36.99 -33.66 25.45
C ARG A 9 -36.46 -32.25 25.18
N LYS A 10 -36.78 -31.30 26.06
CA LYS A 10 -36.14 -29.98 26.08
C LYS A 10 -34.73 -30.15 26.63
N SER A 11 -33.72 -29.96 25.78
CA SER A 11 -32.33 -29.98 26.21
C SER A 11 -32.04 -28.68 26.98
N THR A 12 -31.88 -28.76 28.30
CA THR A 12 -31.50 -27.62 29.13
C THR A 12 -30.00 -27.42 29.01
N TYR A 13 -29.57 -26.41 28.26
CA TYR A 13 -28.16 -26.04 28.14
C TYR A 13 -27.75 -25.24 29.38
N ASN A 14 -26.62 -25.60 29.99
CA ASN A 14 -26.05 -24.82 31.10
C ASN A 14 -25.67 -23.42 30.59
N SER A 15 -26.09 -22.37 31.30
CA SER A 15 -25.86 -20.97 30.91
C SER A 15 -24.38 -20.67 30.64
N SER A 16 -23.46 -21.32 31.37
CA SER A 16 -22.01 -21.21 31.17
C SER A 16 -21.56 -21.75 29.81
N THR A 17 -22.15 -22.85 29.33
CA THR A 17 -21.83 -23.44 28.02
C THR A 17 -22.31 -22.55 26.88
N VAL A 18 -23.48 -21.93 27.03
CA VAL A 18 -24.03 -20.97 26.06
C VAL A 18 -23.13 -19.73 25.95
N MET A 19 -22.66 -19.19 27.09
CA MET A 19 -21.76 -18.04 27.12
C MET A 19 -20.42 -18.31 26.43
N ILE A 20 -19.84 -19.51 26.62
CA ILE A 20 -18.59 -19.91 25.97
C ILE A 20 -18.76 -20.00 24.45
N ILE A 21 -19.87 -20.58 23.98
CA ILE A 21 -20.15 -20.69 22.53
C ILE A 21 -20.27 -19.29 21.92
N ILE A 22 -20.98 -18.36 22.57
CA ILE A 22 -21.11 -16.98 22.10
C ILE A 22 -19.75 -16.28 22.04
N ALA A 23 -18.91 -16.45 23.07
CA ALA A 23 -17.57 -15.85 23.09
C ALA A 23 -16.68 -16.34 21.93
N ILE A 24 -16.73 -17.64 21.61
CA ILE A 24 -15.99 -18.23 20.49
C ILE A 24 -16.49 -17.67 19.15
N LEU A 25 -17.81 -17.52 18.98
CA LEU A 25 -18.40 -16.95 17.76
C LEU A 25 -17.99 -15.50 17.56
N ILE A 26 -17.97 -14.69 18.62
CA ILE A 26 -17.51 -13.29 18.57
C ILE A 26 -16.03 -13.25 18.20
N LEU A 27 -15.19 -14.09 18.81
CA LEU A 27 -13.77 -14.16 18.51
C LEU A 27 -13.51 -14.54 17.05
N ALA A 28 -14.22 -15.56 16.54
CA ALA A 28 -14.11 -15.98 15.14
C ALA A 28 -14.53 -14.85 14.18
N PHE A 29 -15.61 -14.12 14.50
CA PHE A 29 -16.06 -12.98 13.71
C PHE A 29 -15.00 -11.87 13.64
N ILE A 30 -14.37 -11.52 14.76
CA ILE A 30 -13.30 -10.51 14.82
C ILE A 30 -12.12 -10.93 13.95
N ILE A 31 -11.68 -12.19 14.04
CA ILE A 31 -10.56 -12.70 13.24
C ILE A 31 -10.86 -12.61 11.74
N ILE A 32 -12.07 -13.02 11.32
CA ILE A 32 -12.50 -12.94 9.91
C ILE A 32 -12.55 -11.48 9.43
N TYR A 33 -13.10 -10.58 10.26
CA TYR A 33 -13.19 -9.16 9.95
C TYR A 33 -11.80 -8.53 9.75
N LEU A 34 -10.87 -8.80 10.67
CA LEU A 34 -9.49 -8.33 10.59
C LEU A 34 -8.76 -8.91 9.37
N TYR A 35 -8.95 -10.19 9.07
CA TYR A 35 -8.38 -10.83 7.89
C TYR A 35 -8.86 -10.18 6.59
N ASN A 36 -10.16 -9.96 6.45
CA ASN A 36 -10.75 -9.30 5.28
C ASN A 36 -10.26 -7.86 5.15
N THR A 37 -10.20 -7.13 6.27
CA THR A 37 -9.69 -5.75 6.30
C THR A 37 -8.23 -5.69 5.88
N TYR A 38 -7.38 -6.58 6.41
CA TYR A 38 -5.97 -6.68 6.04
C TYR A 38 -5.79 -7.05 4.57
N LYS A 39 -6.57 -8.01 4.05
CA LYS A 39 -6.55 -8.39 2.63
C LYS A 39 -6.93 -7.22 1.73
N ASN A 40 -7.98 -6.49 2.07
CA ASN A 40 -8.41 -5.30 1.34
C ASN A 40 -7.37 -4.18 1.42
N PHE A 41 -6.76 -3.95 2.58
CA PHE A 41 -5.67 -2.99 2.75
C PHE A 41 -4.46 -3.35 1.89
N LYS A 42 -4.04 -4.63 1.88
CA LYS A 42 -2.93 -5.10 1.04
C LYS A 42 -3.25 -4.98 -0.45
N ALA A 43 -4.48 -5.31 -0.86
CA ALA A 43 -4.93 -5.14 -2.24
C ALA A 43 -4.93 -3.66 -2.65
N ASN A 44 -5.38 -2.76 -1.78
CA ASN A 44 -5.34 -1.31 -2.01
C ASN A 44 -3.92 -0.74 -1.98
N LEU A 45 -3.03 -1.27 -1.14
CA LEU A 45 -1.62 -0.90 -1.13
C LEU A 45 -0.96 -1.30 -2.45
N LEU A 46 -1.18 -2.54 -2.89
CA LEU A 46 -0.69 -3.05 -4.18
C LEU A 46 -1.27 -2.28 -5.36
N ALA A 47 -2.58 -1.94 -5.31
CA ALA A 47 -3.23 -1.11 -6.32
C ALA A 47 -2.64 0.31 -6.34
N THR A 48 -2.43 0.93 -5.17
CA THR A 48 -1.77 2.25 -5.07
C THR A 48 -0.33 2.19 -5.61
N THR A 49 0.42 1.13 -5.31
CA THR A 49 1.78 0.94 -5.88
C THR A 49 1.77 0.63 -7.36
N ALA A 50 0.70 0.04 -7.91
CA ALA A 50 0.55 -0.24 -9.33
C ALA A 50 0.05 0.98 -10.14
N THR A 51 -0.74 1.87 -9.52
CA THR A 51 -1.13 3.16 -10.12
C THR A 51 -0.04 4.22 -10.01
N ASN A 52 0.92 4.02 -9.12
CA ASN A 52 2.20 4.71 -9.14
C ASN A 52 3.08 4.11 -10.25
N ALA A 53 2.66 4.29 -11.51
CA ALA A 53 3.64 4.53 -12.56
C ALA A 53 4.54 5.65 -12.01
N GLY A 54 5.71 5.26 -11.49
CA GLY A 54 6.39 5.97 -10.41
C GLY A 54 6.46 7.45 -10.65
N ALA A 55 6.11 8.25 -9.62
CA ALA A 55 6.07 9.70 -9.67
C ALA A 55 7.10 10.23 -10.67
N THR A 56 6.63 10.85 -11.76
CA THR A 56 7.48 11.18 -12.91
C THR A 56 8.68 12.02 -12.50
N CYS A 57 8.52 12.80 -11.43
CA CYS A 57 9.52 13.66 -10.83
C CYS A 57 9.76 13.34 -9.35
N PRO A 58 10.94 13.70 -8.81
CA PRO A 58 11.19 13.72 -7.37
C PRO A 58 10.17 14.58 -6.61
N ASP A 59 10.08 14.39 -5.30
CA ASP A 59 9.13 15.16 -4.48
C ASP A 59 9.52 16.64 -4.50
N TYR A 60 8.53 17.52 -4.62
CA TYR A 60 8.70 18.99 -4.66
C TYR A 60 9.48 19.51 -5.89
N TRP A 61 9.57 18.70 -6.95
CA TRP A 61 10.03 19.12 -8.27
C TRP A 61 8.83 19.31 -9.20
N ASP A 62 8.90 20.33 -10.05
CA ASP A 62 7.83 20.65 -10.98
C ASP A 62 7.97 19.83 -12.27
N SER A 63 6.88 19.18 -12.69
CA SER A 63 6.82 18.50 -13.98
C SER A 63 6.59 19.52 -15.09
N ILE A 64 7.59 19.71 -15.95
CA ILE A 64 7.48 20.58 -17.14
C ILE A 64 7.04 19.80 -18.39
N GLY A 65 6.63 18.53 -18.22
CA GLY A 65 6.11 17.66 -19.26
C GLY A 65 7.19 16.80 -19.95
N LYS A 66 6.73 15.77 -20.68
CA LYS A 66 7.58 14.82 -21.42
C LYS A 66 8.66 14.14 -20.56
N GLY A 67 8.38 13.86 -19.28
CA GLY A 67 9.33 13.24 -18.36
C GLY A 67 10.44 14.17 -17.86
N LYS A 68 10.37 15.47 -18.14
CA LYS A 68 11.31 16.47 -17.64
C LYS A 68 10.78 17.09 -16.34
N CYS A 69 11.70 17.26 -15.41
CA CYS A 69 11.42 17.75 -14.07
C CYS A 69 12.34 18.91 -13.73
N GLN A 70 11.78 19.97 -13.18
CA GLN A 70 12.49 21.17 -12.79
C GLN A 70 12.58 21.27 -11.27
N ASN A 71 13.80 21.44 -10.76
CA ASN A 71 14.08 21.72 -9.36
C ASN A 71 13.89 23.22 -9.10
N THR A 72 12.63 23.65 -8.95
CA THR A 72 12.26 25.05 -8.70
C THR A 72 12.64 25.50 -7.28
N ASN A 73 12.80 24.55 -6.37
CA ASN A 73 13.12 24.78 -4.96
C ASN A 73 14.61 24.60 -4.63
N SER A 74 15.47 24.36 -5.63
CA SER A 74 16.92 24.13 -5.46
C SER A 74 17.25 23.05 -4.40
N LEU A 75 16.45 21.99 -4.35
CA LEU A 75 16.58 20.90 -3.39
C LEU A 75 17.75 19.98 -3.71
N GLY A 76 18.42 19.51 -2.66
CA GLY A 76 19.51 18.54 -2.79
C GLY A 76 20.79 19.12 -3.40
N SER A 77 21.66 18.23 -3.88
CA SER A 77 22.97 18.56 -4.44
C SER A 77 22.98 18.61 -5.97
N CYS A 78 21.97 18.06 -6.64
CA CYS A 78 21.90 18.01 -8.10
C CYS A 78 20.94 19.05 -8.67
N SER A 79 21.31 19.62 -9.82
CA SER A 79 20.44 20.51 -10.60
C SER A 79 19.80 21.60 -9.74
N ASN A 80 20.59 22.20 -8.85
CA ASN A 80 20.15 23.23 -7.89
C ASN A 80 20.49 24.65 -8.36
N THR A 81 21.14 24.80 -9.52
CA THR A 81 21.54 26.08 -10.09
C THR A 81 20.51 26.59 -11.11
N PRO A 82 20.16 27.88 -11.07
CA PRO A 82 19.28 28.49 -12.07
C PRO A 82 19.83 28.30 -13.48
N GLY A 83 19.01 27.78 -14.40
CA GLY A 83 19.40 27.50 -15.79
C GLY A 83 19.95 26.08 -16.03
N ALA A 84 20.35 25.36 -14.99
CA ALA A 84 20.71 23.93 -15.04
C ALA A 84 19.88 23.11 -14.04
N ASN A 85 18.68 23.59 -13.71
CA ASN A 85 17.78 22.96 -12.73
C ASN A 85 16.76 22.00 -13.37
N ILE A 86 16.96 21.58 -14.62
CA ILE A 86 16.05 20.69 -15.34
C ILE A 86 16.75 19.37 -15.59
N VAL A 87 16.09 18.27 -15.20
CA VAL A 87 16.55 16.90 -15.44
C VAL A 87 15.51 16.16 -16.27
N ASP A 88 15.98 15.37 -17.23
CA ASP A 88 15.14 14.53 -18.07
C ASP A 88 15.12 13.08 -17.57
N PHE A 89 13.97 12.62 -17.10
CA PHE A 89 13.73 11.26 -16.64
C PHE A 89 12.96 10.41 -17.66
N SER A 90 12.78 10.89 -18.89
CA SER A 90 12.16 10.11 -19.98
C SER A 90 13.07 9.06 -20.60
N GLY A 91 14.38 9.13 -20.32
CA GLY A 91 15.37 8.19 -20.84
C GLY A 91 15.08 6.74 -20.43
N GLU A 92 15.45 5.80 -21.30
CA GLU A 92 15.25 4.36 -21.09
C GLU A 92 15.78 3.87 -19.73
N ILE A 93 16.89 4.44 -19.26
CA ILE A 93 17.51 4.13 -17.97
C ILE A 93 16.58 4.35 -16.76
N PHE A 94 15.58 5.24 -16.89
CA PHE A 94 14.62 5.59 -15.85
C PHE A 94 13.23 5.02 -16.11
N THR A 95 12.92 4.67 -17.36
CA THR A 95 11.60 4.15 -17.78
C THR A 95 11.57 2.64 -17.95
N ASN A 96 12.72 1.96 -17.98
CA ASN A 96 12.79 0.51 -18.03
C ASN A 96 12.05 -0.13 -16.83
N LEU A 97 11.15 -1.07 -17.10
CA LEU A 97 10.33 -1.71 -16.05
C LEU A 97 11.14 -2.46 -15.00
N ASN A 98 12.30 -3.00 -15.37
CA ASN A 98 13.13 -3.82 -14.49
C ASN A 98 14.15 -2.98 -13.70
N THR A 99 14.71 -1.92 -14.29
CA THR A 99 15.83 -1.16 -13.70
C THR A 99 15.53 0.31 -13.45
N GLY A 100 14.47 0.85 -14.04
CA GLY A 100 14.14 2.29 -14.02
C GLY A 100 13.96 2.84 -12.62
N ASN A 101 13.22 2.13 -11.78
CA ASN A 101 13.02 2.53 -10.38
C ASN A 101 14.32 2.53 -9.57
N TYR A 102 15.24 1.58 -9.83
CA TYR A 102 16.53 1.53 -9.15
C TYR A 102 17.45 2.67 -9.61
N SER A 103 17.43 3.02 -10.90
CA SER A 103 18.14 4.19 -11.43
C SER A 103 17.60 5.51 -10.83
N LYS A 104 16.27 5.65 -10.73
CA LYS A 104 15.64 6.80 -10.05
C LYS A 104 16.02 6.86 -8.57
N CYS A 105 16.06 5.72 -7.88
CA CYS A 105 16.51 5.65 -6.49
C CYS A 105 17.97 6.10 -6.33
N LYS A 106 18.87 5.59 -7.18
CA LYS A 106 20.28 6.01 -7.16
C LYS A 106 20.43 7.50 -7.39
N PHE A 107 19.66 8.07 -8.33
CA PHE A 107 19.61 9.51 -8.52
C PHE A 107 19.15 10.21 -7.23
N ALA A 108 18.03 9.79 -6.63
CA ALA A 108 17.50 10.39 -5.41
C ALA A 108 18.52 10.41 -4.26
N LYS A 109 19.19 9.27 -4.00
CA LYS A 109 20.25 9.14 -3.00
C LYS A 109 21.46 10.01 -3.32
N SER A 110 21.97 9.92 -4.54
CA SER A 110 23.16 10.67 -4.97
C SER A 110 22.93 12.18 -4.91
N CYS A 111 21.71 12.60 -5.19
CA CYS A 111 21.31 13.99 -5.23
C CYS A 111 20.73 14.50 -3.91
N ASN A 112 20.64 13.64 -2.88
CA ASN A 112 20.04 13.94 -1.59
C ASN A 112 18.65 14.59 -1.71
N VAL A 113 17.80 14.02 -2.55
CA VAL A 113 16.40 14.44 -2.75
C VAL A 113 15.46 13.29 -2.39
N SER A 114 14.28 13.61 -1.88
CA SER A 114 13.23 12.62 -1.64
C SER A 114 12.48 12.31 -2.93
N TRP A 115 12.11 11.05 -3.11
CA TRP A 115 11.31 10.60 -4.24
C TRP A 115 10.37 9.52 -3.75
N SER A 116 9.09 9.87 -3.58
CA SER A 116 8.09 9.04 -2.92
C SER A 116 8.09 7.59 -3.42
N ASN A 117 8.32 6.67 -2.49
CA ASN A 117 8.40 5.21 -2.69
C ASN A 117 9.50 4.73 -3.65
N ILE A 118 10.38 5.62 -4.11
CA ILE A 118 11.50 5.32 -5.02
C ILE A 118 12.83 5.42 -4.28
N ASP A 119 13.03 6.42 -3.43
CA ASP A 119 14.27 6.72 -2.70
C ASP A 119 14.69 5.67 -1.63
N ARG A 120 13.89 4.62 -1.44
CA ARG A 120 14.12 3.51 -0.49
C ARG A 120 14.24 2.15 -1.17
N LEU A 121 14.15 2.09 -2.51
CA LEU A 121 14.31 0.87 -3.29
C LEU A 121 15.79 0.45 -3.44
N CYS A 122 16.67 1.35 -3.01
CA CYS A 122 18.10 1.29 -2.82
C CYS A 122 18.41 2.07 -1.52
#